data_AF-A0A1W9L1V1-F1
#
_entry.id   AF-A0A1W9L1V1-F1
#
_cell.length_a   1.000
_cell.length_b   1.000
_cell.length_c   1.000
_cell.angle_alpha   90.00
_cell.angle_beta   90.00
_cell.angle_gamma   90.00
#
_symmetry.space_group_name_H-M   'P 1'
#
loop_
_entity.id
_entity.type
_entity.pdbx_description
1 polymer ?
#
loop_
_entity_poly.entity_id
_entity_poly.type
_entity_poly.pdbx_seq_one_letter_code
_entity_poly.pdbx_strand_id
1 'polypeptide(L)'
;METLYHFLANYPTFTISGSLVFILLISFYIRHRRRKKIYKRSEPDLYSDDYLFEPQPTSVPAPEKEGFSTDKVEDPKEAHFIPSLDEVVSTPPLPKPQSEEDFSYQFGKVEGNQIIIVLYVVAQRGRELNGADIFSVLEEIGLKYGDMSIFHHYGVGELKVKQPV
;
A
#
# COMPACT_ATOMS: atom_id res chain seq x y z
N MET A 1 57.97 -2.33 36.68
CA MET A 1 57.11 -2.76 35.57
C MET A 1 55.95 -3.67 36.01
N GLU A 2 55.85 -4.09 37.28
CA GLU A 2 54.77 -4.97 37.75
C GLU A 2 53.58 -4.23 38.40
N THR A 3 53.73 -2.96 38.77
CA THR A 3 52.68 -2.17 39.44
C THR A 3 51.64 -1.58 38.49
N LEU A 4 51.88 -1.59 37.17
CA LEU A 4 50.92 -1.06 36.19
C LEU A 4 49.81 -2.05 35.83
N TYR A 5 50.06 -3.36 36.00
CA TYR A 5 49.10 -4.41 35.63
C TYR A 5 47.93 -4.56 36.61
N HIS A 6 48.12 -4.20 37.89
CA HIS A 6 47.04 -4.27 38.88
C HIS A 6 46.01 -3.15 38.77
N PHE A 7 46.30 -2.05 38.07
CA PHE A 7 45.35 -0.95 37.90
C PHE A 7 44.27 -1.26 36.85
N LEU A 8 44.54 -2.15 35.89
CA LEU A 8 43.61 -2.51 34.82
C LEU A 8 42.63 -3.64 35.20
N ALA A 9 42.82 -4.34 36.31
CA ALA A 9 42.02 -5.50 36.69
C ALA A 9 40.74 -5.17 37.50
N ASN A 10 40.54 -3.91 37.92
CA ASN A 10 39.53 -3.56 38.93
C ASN A 10 38.32 -2.75 38.45
N TYR A 11 38.10 -2.62 37.12
CA TYR A 11 36.93 -1.90 36.58
C TYR A 11 36.12 -2.68 35.53
N PRO A 12 35.66 -3.92 35.80
CA PRO A 12 34.83 -4.67 34.84
C PRO A 12 33.40 -4.11 34.68
N THR A 13 32.94 -3.21 35.55
CA THR A 13 31.55 -2.69 35.51
C THR A 13 31.38 -1.45 34.63
N PHE A 14 32.44 -0.69 34.36
CA PHE A 14 32.37 0.51 33.51
C PHE A 14 32.26 0.17 32.01
N THR A 15 32.70 -1.02 31.60
CA THR A 15 32.67 -1.43 30.19
C THR A 15 31.26 -1.79 29.72
N ILE A 16 30.43 -2.36 30.60
CA ILE A 16 29.06 -2.77 30.27
C ILE A 16 28.15 -1.55 30.12
N SER A 17 28.27 -0.55 31.00
CA SER A 17 27.50 0.69 30.87
C SER A 17 27.92 1.48 29.62
N GLY A 18 29.21 1.49 29.30
CA GLY A 18 29.73 2.15 28.11
C GLY A 18 29.21 1.54 26.80
N SER A 19 29.15 0.21 26.72
CA SER A 19 28.70 -0.48 25.51
C SER A 19 27.20 -0.26 25.23
N LEU A 20 26.35 -0.22 26.27
CA LEU A 20 24.93 0.08 26.12
C LEU A 20 24.68 1.50 25.60
N VAL A 21 25.39 2.49 26.15
CA VAL A 21 25.29 3.87 25.67
C VAL A 21 25.76 3.97 24.21
N PHE A 22 26.83 3.25 23.86
CA PHE A 22 27.33 3.23 22.49
C PHE A 22 26.36 2.59 21.50
N ILE A 23 25.70 1.48 21.87
CA ILE A 23 24.66 0.82 21.07
C ILE A 23 23.45 1.74 20.88
N LEU A 24 23.03 2.47 21.93
CA LEU A 24 21.94 3.44 21.84
C LEU A 24 22.30 4.62 20.92
N LEU A 25 23.53 5.13 21.00
CA LEU A 25 24.01 6.19 20.11
C LEU A 25 24.09 5.73 18.66
N ILE A 26 24.57 4.52 18.39
CA ILE A 26 24.57 3.94 17.03
C ILE A 26 23.13 3.78 16.51
N SER A 27 22.23 3.24 17.33
CA SER A 27 20.83 3.03 16.96
C SER A 27 20.13 4.36 16.67
N PHE A 28 20.38 5.38 17.50
CA PHE A 28 19.88 6.73 17.32
C PHE A 28 20.45 7.36 16.04
N TYR A 29 21.75 7.22 15.79
CA TYR A 29 22.42 7.73 14.60
C TYR A 29 21.86 7.10 13.32
N ILE A 30 21.68 5.78 13.30
CA ILE A 30 21.10 5.05 12.15
C ILE A 30 19.66 5.52 11.91
N ARG A 31 18.83 5.60 12.96
CA ARG A 31 17.43 6.07 12.87
C ARG A 31 17.35 7.51 12.36
N HIS A 32 18.21 8.38 12.86
CA HIS A 32 18.26 9.78 12.45
C HIS A 32 18.75 9.96 11.00
N ARG A 33 19.75 9.17 10.57
CA ARG A 33 20.26 9.19 9.19
C ARG A 33 19.21 8.72 8.18
N ARG A 34 18.36 7.75 8.54
CA ARG A 34 17.23 7.32 7.69
C ARG A 34 16.21 8.46 7.47
N ARG A 35 15.94 9.29 8.47
CA ARG A 35 15.02 10.44 8.34
C ARG A 35 15.54 11.52 7.38
N LYS A 36 16.85 11.75 7.33
CA LYS A 36 17.43 12.82 6.48
C LYS A 36 17.45 12.51 4.99
N LYS A 37 17.32 11.24 4.58
CA LYS A 37 17.25 10.88 3.15
C LYS A 37 15.91 11.20 2.50
N ILE A 38 14.87 11.50 3.28
CA ILE A 38 13.53 11.81 2.76
C ILE A 38 13.41 13.27 2.30
N TYR A 39 14.20 14.18 2.89
CA TYR A 39 14.10 15.63 2.62
C TYR A 39 14.93 16.15 1.43
N LYS A 40 15.59 15.26 0.67
CA LYS A 40 16.39 15.64 -0.51
C LYS A 40 15.97 14.91 -1.78
N ARG A 41 14.72 14.47 -1.88
CA ARG A 41 14.12 14.25 -3.19
C ARG A 41 13.51 15.59 -3.58
N SER A 42 14.35 16.45 -4.15
CA SER A 42 13.91 17.55 -5.00
C SER A 42 12.81 17.01 -5.89
N GLU A 43 11.69 17.70 -5.90
CA GLU A 43 10.51 17.43 -6.70
C GLU A 43 10.94 16.82 -8.05
N PRO A 44 10.57 15.56 -8.36
CA PRO A 44 10.61 15.18 -9.75
C PRO A 44 9.58 16.06 -10.43
N ASP A 45 9.97 16.65 -11.56
CA ASP A 45 9.11 17.28 -12.56
C ASP A 45 8.06 16.27 -13.07
N LEU A 46 7.20 15.76 -12.17
CA LEU A 46 6.20 14.73 -12.42
C LEU A 46 4.90 15.32 -12.97
N TYR A 47 4.96 16.59 -13.37
CA TYR A 47 3.89 17.39 -13.97
C TYR A 47 4.35 18.02 -15.30
N SER A 48 5.23 17.35 -16.05
CA SER A 48 5.35 17.62 -17.48
C SER A 48 4.29 16.80 -18.22
N ASP A 49 3.06 17.30 -18.20
CA ASP A 49 2.01 17.37 -19.25
C ASP A 49 1.86 16.32 -20.38
N ASP A 50 2.60 15.21 -20.42
CA ASP A 50 2.59 14.24 -21.54
C ASP A 50 1.76 12.97 -21.28
N TYR A 51 0.91 12.95 -20.24
CA TYR A 51 -0.08 11.88 -20.05
C TYR A 51 -1.43 12.17 -20.75
N LEU A 52 -1.41 12.99 -21.80
CA LEU A 52 -2.42 12.89 -22.85
C LEU A 52 -2.23 11.55 -23.56
N PHE A 53 -2.94 10.56 -23.03
CA PHE A 53 -3.08 9.22 -23.56
C PHE A 53 -3.60 9.30 -25.00
N GLU A 54 -2.70 9.39 -25.97
CA GLU A 54 -3.04 9.20 -27.37
C GLU A 54 -3.28 7.69 -27.55
N PRO A 55 -4.52 7.24 -27.84
CA PRO A 55 -4.82 5.82 -27.94
C PRO A 55 -4.05 5.24 -29.12
N GLN A 56 -2.98 4.49 -28.84
CA GLN A 56 -2.32 3.69 -29.86
C GLN A 56 -3.33 2.66 -30.37
N PRO A 57 -3.62 2.63 -31.69
CA PRO A 57 -4.51 1.64 -32.28
C PRO A 57 -3.89 0.26 -32.05
N THR A 58 -4.44 -0.47 -31.08
CA THR A 58 -4.05 -1.85 -30.84
C THR A 58 -4.59 -2.66 -32.01
N SER A 59 -3.73 -2.93 -32.99
CA SER A 59 -4.02 -3.90 -34.04
C SER A 59 -4.12 -5.27 -33.38
N VAL A 60 -5.36 -5.73 -33.16
CA VAL A 60 -5.68 -7.06 -32.67
C VAL A 60 -5.06 -8.08 -33.64
N PRO A 61 -4.04 -8.88 -33.24
CA PRO A 61 -3.61 -10.00 -34.06
C PRO A 61 -4.73 -11.05 -34.07
N ALA A 62 -5.05 -11.51 -35.27
CA ALA A 62 -6.08 -12.51 -35.52
C ALA A 62 -5.82 -13.79 -34.71
N PRO A 63 -6.87 -14.45 -34.18
CA PRO A 63 -6.71 -15.69 -33.43
C PRO A 63 -6.25 -16.81 -34.36
N GLU A 64 -5.00 -17.24 -34.20
CA GLU A 64 -4.49 -18.47 -34.77
C GLU A 64 -5.10 -19.66 -34.01
N LYS A 65 -5.77 -20.52 -34.78
CA LYS A 65 -6.36 -21.77 -34.33
C LYS A 65 -5.25 -22.78 -34.13
N GLU A 66 -4.92 -23.12 -32.88
CA GLU A 66 -4.11 -24.30 -32.61
C GLU A 66 -4.84 -25.28 -31.68
N GLY A 67 -5.06 -26.47 -32.23
CA GLY A 67 -4.54 -27.68 -31.59
C GLY A 67 -5.33 -28.26 -30.42
N PHE A 68 -6.54 -28.71 -30.70
CA PHE A 68 -7.20 -29.77 -29.96
C PHE A 68 -6.30 -31.02 -29.89
N SER A 69 -5.93 -31.44 -28.68
CA SER A 69 -5.51 -32.82 -28.41
C SER A 69 -6.10 -33.26 -27.07
N THR A 70 -7.26 -33.90 -27.14
CA THR A 70 -7.87 -34.64 -26.03
C THR A 70 -7.10 -35.92 -25.81
N ASP A 71 -6.33 -35.98 -24.71
CA ASP A 71 -5.85 -37.25 -24.20
C ASP A 71 -6.93 -37.90 -23.32
N LYS A 72 -7.08 -39.18 -23.59
CA LYS A 72 -8.20 -40.04 -23.27
C LYS A 72 -7.98 -40.67 -21.89
N VAL A 73 -8.81 -40.35 -20.90
CA VAL A 73 -8.90 -41.13 -19.66
C VAL A 73 -10.35 -41.56 -19.46
N GLU A 74 -10.56 -42.86 -19.62
CA GLU A 74 -11.83 -43.59 -19.46
C GLU A 74 -12.17 -43.75 -17.96
N ASP A 75 -13.27 -43.11 -17.53
CA ASP A 75 -14.48 -43.62 -16.81
C ASP A 75 -14.41 -44.83 -15.82
N PRO A 76 -15.46 -45.14 -15.01
CA PRO A 76 -16.51 -44.31 -14.37
C PRO A 76 -16.75 -44.64 -12.87
N LYS A 77 -17.26 -43.70 -12.07
CA LYS A 77 -18.37 -43.99 -11.11
C LYS A 77 -19.02 -42.74 -10.52
N GLU A 78 -20.16 -42.40 -11.13
CA GLU A 78 -21.47 -42.14 -10.51
C GLU A 78 -21.53 -41.23 -9.26
N ALA A 79 -21.87 -39.96 -9.49
CA ALA A 79 -23.09 -39.34 -8.96
C ALA A 79 -23.39 -38.07 -9.78
N HIS A 80 -24.27 -38.21 -10.76
CA HIS A 80 -24.82 -37.11 -11.57
C HIS A 80 -25.66 -36.19 -10.67
N PHE A 81 -25.11 -35.04 -10.31
CA PHE A 81 -25.90 -33.86 -9.98
C PHE A 81 -25.78 -32.93 -11.18
N ILE A 82 -26.83 -32.87 -11.99
CA ILE A 82 -26.97 -31.91 -13.09
C ILE A 82 -27.66 -30.70 -12.48
N PRO A 83 -26.97 -29.57 -12.22
CA PRO A 83 -27.66 -28.33 -11.94
C PRO A 83 -28.32 -27.92 -13.26
N SER A 84 -29.65 -27.85 -13.26
CA SER A 84 -30.47 -27.31 -14.34
C SER A 84 -29.93 -25.96 -14.79
N LEU A 85 -29.43 -25.91 -16.02
CA LEU A 85 -28.68 -24.81 -16.63
C LEU A 85 -29.60 -23.87 -17.40
N ASP A 86 -30.79 -23.60 -16.83
CA ASP A 86 -31.83 -22.75 -17.42
C ASP A 86 -32.30 -21.68 -16.42
N GLU A 87 -31.36 -20.96 -15.82
CA GLU A 87 -31.67 -19.64 -15.28
C GLU A 87 -30.78 -18.63 -16.00
N VAL A 88 -31.25 -18.25 -17.18
CA VAL A 88 -30.83 -17.04 -17.88
C VAL A 88 -31.24 -15.88 -16.99
N VAL A 89 -30.44 -15.63 -15.96
CA VAL A 89 -30.50 -14.40 -15.18
C VAL A 89 -30.22 -13.31 -16.18
N SER A 90 -31.28 -12.63 -16.62
CA SER A 90 -31.21 -11.37 -17.34
C SER A 90 -30.37 -10.43 -16.49
N THR A 91 -29.08 -10.38 -16.77
CA THR A 91 -28.17 -9.41 -16.19
C THR A 91 -28.74 -8.04 -16.58
N PRO A 92 -29.18 -7.23 -15.59
CA PRO A 92 -29.68 -5.91 -15.89
C PRO A 92 -28.60 -5.16 -16.69
N PRO A 93 -29.00 -4.40 -17.73
CA PRO A 93 -28.04 -3.72 -18.60
C PRO A 93 -27.10 -2.90 -17.73
N LEU A 94 -25.80 -3.18 -17.89
CA LEU A 94 -24.73 -2.49 -17.17
C LEU A 94 -24.99 -0.98 -17.32
N PRO A 95 -25.14 -0.23 -16.22
CA PRO A 95 -25.36 1.21 -16.30
C PRO A 95 -24.24 1.80 -17.15
N LYS A 96 -24.61 2.50 -18.23
CA LYS A 96 -23.64 3.22 -19.06
C LYS A 96 -22.76 4.04 -18.12
N PRO A 97 -21.42 3.98 -18.27
CA PRO A 97 -20.53 4.81 -17.48
C PRO A 97 -21.02 6.24 -17.62
N GLN A 98 -21.54 6.79 -16.53
CA GLN A 98 -21.93 8.19 -16.48
C GLN A 98 -20.65 8.95 -16.79
N SER A 99 -20.71 9.76 -17.85
CA SER A 99 -19.62 10.59 -18.29
C SER A 99 -19.02 11.32 -17.09
N GLU A 100 -17.69 11.39 -17.04
CA GLU A 100 -16.87 12.08 -16.03
C GLU A 100 -17.07 13.61 -16.06
N GLU A 101 -18.24 14.08 -16.47
CA GLU A 101 -18.58 15.47 -16.59
C GLU A 101 -18.94 16.03 -15.20
N ASP A 102 -18.06 16.92 -14.72
CA ASP A 102 -18.32 17.90 -13.67
C ASP A 102 -18.58 17.38 -12.25
N PHE A 103 -17.69 16.52 -11.74
CA PHE A 103 -17.35 16.61 -10.31
C PHE A 103 -16.45 17.83 -10.06
N SER A 104 -16.98 19.01 -10.34
CA SER A 104 -16.48 20.26 -9.78
C SER A 104 -16.78 20.20 -8.27
N TYR A 105 -15.84 19.62 -7.52
CA TYR A 105 -15.86 19.70 -6.07
C TYR A 105 -15.83 21.17 -5.69
N GLN A 106 -17.01 21.70 -5.35
CA GLN A 106 -17.18 23.00 -4.71
C GLN A 106 -16.56 22.88 -3.32
N PHE A 107 -15.23 22.94 -3.24
CA PHE A 107 -14.53 23.22 -2.00
C PHE A 107 -15.01 24.59 -1.56
N GLY A 108 -16.02 24.61 -0.69
CA GLY A 108 -16.56 25.82 -0.11
C GLY A 108 -15.38 26.64 0.39
N LYS A 109 -15.32 27.91 -0.04
CA LYS A 109 -14.24 28.86 0.22
C LYS A 109 -13.79 28.77 1.68
N VAL A 110 -12.75 27.98 1.94
CA VAL A 110 -12.21 27.81 3.28
C VAL A 110 -11.38 29.06 3.56
N GLU A 111 -11.88 29.93 4.43
CA GLU A 111 -11.16 31.13 4.84
C GLU A 111 -10.01 30.73 5.77
N GLY A 112 -8.88 30.36 5.17
CA GLY A 112 -7.65 30.00 5.88
C GLY A 112 -6.67 29.30 4.95
N ASN A 113 -5.38 29.58 5.11
CA ASN A 113 -4.31 28.94 4.35
C ASN A 113 -4.15 27.47 4.80
N GLN A 114 -5.06 26.59 4.38
CA GLN A 114 -4.97 25.16 4.61
C GLN A 114 -4.21 24.51 3.46
N ILE A 115 -3.22 23.68 3.80
CA ILE A 115 -2.46 22.89 2.85
C ILE A 115 -2.97 21.45 2.92
N ILE A 116 -3.43 20.93 1.79
CA ILE A 116 -3.82 19.52 1.66
C ILE A 116 -2.69 18.80 0.92
N ILE A 117 -2.21 17.69 1.49
CA ILE A 117 -1.19 16.85 0.88
C ILE A 117 -1.86 15.54 0.47
N VAL A 118 -1.82 15.22 -0.83
CA VAL A 118 -2.39 13.98 -1.40
C VAL A 118 -1.27 13.07 -1.87
N LEU A 119 -1.32 11.80 -1.48
CA LEU A 119 -0.39 10.76 -1.92
C LEU A 119 -1.17 9.58 -2.50
N TYR A 120 -0.68 9.04 -3.61
CA TYR A 120 -1.27 7.87 -4.26
C TYR A 120 -0.38 6.64 -4.07
N VAL A 121 -1.00 5.51 -3.77
CA VAL A 121 -0.35 4.19 -3.72
C VAL A 121 -0.95 3.34 -4.84
N VAL A 122 -0.11 2.90 -5.78
CA VAL A 122 -0.53 2.16 -6.98
C VAL A 122 0.26 0.86 -7.11
N ALA A 123 -0.37 -0.18 -7.67
CA ALA A 123 0.34 -1.40 -8.05
C ALA A 123 1.32 -1.14 -9.20
N GLN A 124 2.36 -1.97 -9.30
CA GLN A 124 3.22 -1.99 -10.48
C GLN A 124 2.44 -2.53 -11.69
N ARG A 125 2.85 -2.15 -12.91
CA ARG A 125 2.22 -2.63 -14.15
C ARG A 125 2.18 -4.16 -14.20
N GLY A 126 1.02 -4.71 -14.56
CA GLY A 126 0.80 -6.16 -14.63
C GLY A 126 0.68 -6.83 -13.26
N ARG A 127 0.55 -6.06 -12.18
CA ARG A 127 0.24 -6.54 -10.83
C ARG A 127 -1.02 -5.86 -10.31
N GLU A 128 -1.66 -6.52 -9.38
CA GLU A 128 -2.85 -6.03 -8.69
C GLU A 128 -2.56 -5.95 -7.19
N LEU A 129 -3.26 -5.03 -6.50
CA LEU A 129 -3.29 -5.05 -5.05
C LEU A 129 -4.43 -5.97 -4.62
N ASN A 130 -4.11 -6.96 -3.80
CA ASN A 130 -5.15 -7.77 -3.17
C ASN A 130 -5.85 -6.94 -2.09
N GLY A 131 -7.16 -6.74 -2.24
CA GLY A 131 -7.97 -5.99 -1.29
C GLY A 131 -7.86 -6.53 0.14
N ALA A 132 -7.86 -7.85 0.33
CA ALA A 132 -7.76 -8.44 1.66
C ALA A 132 -6.43 -8.10 2.37
N ASP A 133 -5.34 -8.05 1.61
CA ASP A 133 -4.02 -7.71 2.12
C ASP A 133 -3.94 -6.21 2.44
N ILE A 134 -4.58 -5.34 1.65
CA ILE A 134 -4.62 -3.90 1.93
C ILE A 134 -5.24 -3.61 3.29
N PHE A 135 -6.38 -4.22 3.61
CA PHE A 135 -7.09 -3.94 4.86
C PHE A 135 -6.24 -4.27 6.09
N SER A 136 -5.65 -5.47 6.11
CA SER A 136 -4.80 -5.91 7.21
C SER A 136 -3.58 -5.01 7.41
N VAL A 137 -2.93 -4.60 6.31
CA VAL A 137 -1.78 -3.67 6.37
C VAL A 137 -2.19 -2.29 6.88
N LEU A 138 -3.33 -1.75 6.44
CA LEU A 138 -3.81 -0.44 6.90
C LEU A 138 -4.12 -0.43 8.41
N GLU A 139 -4.72 -1.50 8.93
CA GLU A 139 -4.95 -1.67 10.37
C GLU A 139 -3.64 -1.81 11.15
N GLU A 140 -2.68 -2.57 10.63
CA GLU A 140 -1.36 -2.78 11.26
C GLU A 140 -0.59 -1.45 11.43
N ILE A 141 -0.70 -0.54 10.47
CA ILE A 141 -0.09 0.80 10.55
C ILE A 141 -0.91 1.80 11.37
N GLY A 142 -2.01 1.35 11.99
CA GLY A 142 -2.80 2.14 12.93
C GLY A 142 -3.86 3.03 12.28
N LEU A 143 -4.24 2.78 11.02
CA LEU A 143 -5.45 3.38 10.47
C LEU A 143 -6.68 2.63 10.97
N LYS A 144 -7.80 3.33 11.08
CA LYS A 144 -9.09 2.78 11.49
C LYS A 144 -10.14 3.08 10.44
N TYR A 145 -10.89 2.05 10.05
CA TYR A 145 -12.06 2.21 9.20
C TYR A 145 -13.17 2.96 9.94
N GLY A 146 -13.85 3.90 9.28
CA GLY A 146 -14.87 4.72 9.92
C GLY A 146 -15.72 5.52 8.94
N ASP A 147 -15.96 6.79 9.28
CA ASP A 147 -16.84 7.69 8.54
C ASP A 147 -16.57 7.71 7.04
N MET A 148 -17.61 7.92 6.23
CA MET A 148 -17.49 7.92 4.77
C MET A 148 -16.92 6.61 4.17
N SER A 149 -16.91 5.51 4.93
CA SER A 149 -16.41 4.21 4.47
C SER A 149 -14.94 4.25 4.04
N ILE A 150 -14.12 5.08 4.69
CA ILE A 150 -12.68 5.21 4.46
C ILE A 150 -11.85 4.99 5.74
N PHE A 151 -10.55 4.76 5.56
CA PHE A 151 -9.60 4.60 6.65
C PHE A 151 -9.03 5.95 7.12
N HIS A 152 -9.02 6.18 8.43
CA HIS A 152 -8.52 7.39 9.07
C HIS A 152 -7.33 7.08 9.97
N HIS A 153 -6.33 7.96 9.98
CA HIS A 153 -5.21 7.89 10.92
C HIS A 153 -5.34 8.98 11.98
N TYR A 154 -5.44 8.59 13.26
CA TYR A 154 -5.67 9.52 14.36
C TYR A 154 -4.39 10.03 15.04
N GLY A 155 -3.21 9.68 14.51
CA GLY A 155 -1.93 10.14 15.04
C GLY A 155 -1.61 9.66 16.46
N VAL A 156 -0.39 9.93 16.91
CA VAL A 156 0.04 9.69 18.31
C VAL A 156 -0.23 10.94 19.18
N GLY A 157 -0.62 12.06 18.56
CA GLY A 157 -0.78 13.36 19.21
C GLY A 157 -2.20 13.68 19.69
N GLU A 158 -3.21 12.93 19.27
CA GLU A 158 -4.61 13.25 19.57
C GLU A 158 -5.26 12.18 20.45
N LEU A 159 -4.79 12.09 21.70
CA LEU A 159 -5.45 11.40 22.80
C LEU A 159 -6.77 12.08 23.25
N LYS A 160 -7.34 12.98 22.42
CA LYS A 160 -8.57 13.74 22.70
C LYS A 160 -9.61 13.68 21.58
N VAL A 161 -9.51 12.72 20.65
CA VAL A 161 -10.63 12.50 19.72
C VAL A 161 -11.65 11.62 20.45
N LYS A 162 -12.83 12.18 20.72
CA LYS A 162 -13.98 11.44 21.24
C LYS A 162 -14.19 10.23 20.34
N GLN A 163 -14.20 9.03 20.91
CA GLN A 163 -14.54 7.83 20.15
C GLN A 163 -15.89 8.06 19.44
N PRO A 164 -16.02 7.69 18.16
CA PRO A 164 -17.33 7.59 17.54
C PRO A 164 -18.13 6.51 18.30
N VAL A 165 -19.33 6.89 18.76
CA VAL A 165 -20.30 6.00 19.42
C VAL A 165 -21.13 5.31 18.36
#